data_AF-A0A502EAY2-F1
#
_entry.id   AF-A0A502EAY2-F1
#
_cell.length_a   1.000
_cell.length_b   1.000
_cell.length_c   1.000
_cell.angle_alpha   90.00
_cell.angle_beta   90.00
_cell.angle_gamma   90.00
#
_symmetry.space_group_name_H-M   'P 1'
#
loop_
_entity.id
_entity.type
_entity.pdbx_description
1 polymer ?
#
loop_
_entity_poly.entity_id
_entity_poly.type
_entity_poly.pdbx_seq_one_letter_code
_entity_poly.pdbx_strand_id
1 'polypeptide(L)' 'MNCVLNRKYLNNIVEQDHRFIKWRIQNELGFKSFESARRTLSGIEVVHMLRKNQMVRPGISMFKSFCKLAVCR' A
#
# COMPACT_ATOMS: atom_id res chain seq x y z
N MET A 1 -27.04 -15.47 -14.70
CA MET A 1 -27.18 -14.49 -13.59
C MET A 1 -25.86 -14.35 -12.77
N ASN A 2 -24.69 -14.21 -13.41
CA ASN A 2 -23.39 -14.09 -12.69
C ASN A 2 -22.75 -12.68 -12.76
N CYS A 3 -23.22 -11.80 -13.66
CA CYS A 3 -22.63 -10.46 -13.84
C CYS A 3 -22.95 -9.46 -12.71
N VAL A 4 -24.03 -9.66 -11.95
CA VAL A 4 -24.44 -8.72 -10.90
C VAL A 4 -23.59 -8.87 -9.64
N LEU A 5 -23.21 -10.10 -9.28
CA LEU A 5 -22.35 -10.39 -8.13
C LEU A 5 -20.93 -9.88 -8.34
N ASN A 6 -20.39 -10.03 -9.56
CA ASN A 6 -19.04 -9.59 -9.89
C ASN A 6 -18.91 -8.05 -9.83
N ARG A 7 -19.92 -7.31 -10.32
CA ARG A 7 -19.97 -5.84 -10.19
C ARG A 7 -20.04 -5.36 -8.74
N LYS A 8 -20.87 -6.00 -7.90
CA LYS A 8 -20.95 -5.66 -6.47
C LYS A 8 -19.65 -5.96 -5.72
N TYR A 9 -19.00 -7.08 -6.03
CA TYR A 9 -17.73 -7.46 -5.40
C TYR A 9 -16.61 -6.49 -5.76
N LEU A 10 -16.45 -6.18 -7.05
CA LEU A 10 -15.49 -5.19 -7.53
C LEU A 10 -15.75 -3.81 -6.92
N ASN A 11 -17.01 -3.40 -6.84
CA ASN A 11 -17.38 -2.13 -6.22
C ASN A 11 -17.00 -2.08 -4.73
N ASN A 12 -17.20 -3.19 -4.00
CA ASN A 12 -16.87 -3.25 -2.58
C ASN A 12 -15.34 -3.17 -2.34
N ILE A 13 -14.52 -3.77 -3.21
CA ILE A 13 -13.05 -3.65 -3.15
C ILE A 13 -12.63 -2.20 -3.41
N VAL A 14 -13.13 -1.59 -4.48
CA VAL A 14 -12.80 -0.20 -4.84
C VAL A 14 -13.22 0.77 -3.75
N GLU A 15 -14.41 0.59 -3.17
CA GLU A 15 -14.89 1.42 -2.06
C GLU A 15 -14.09 1.22 -0.77
N GLN A 16 -13.58 0.01 -0.51
CA GLN A 16 -12.72 -0.25 0.65
C GLN A 16 -11.36 0.43 0.49
N ASP A 17 -10.73 0.31 -0.67
CA ASP A 17 -9.45 0.95 -0.96
C ASP A 17 -9.56 2.48 -0.87
N HIS A 18 -10.62 3.05 -1.45
CA HIS A 18 -10.87 4.49 -1.35
C HIS A 18 -11.07 4.91 0.12
N ARG A 19 -11.84 4.15 0.92
CA ARG A 19 -11.99 4.43 2.36
C ARG A 19 -10.66 4.38 3.10
N PHE A 20 -9.81 3.40 2.79
CA PHE A 20 -8.49 3.28 3.39
C PHE A 20 -7.59 4.48 3.05
N ILE A 21 -7.55 4.89 1.78
CA ILE A 21 -6.79 6.06 1.32
C ILE A 21 -7.31 7.34 1.99
N LYS A 22 -8.62 7.53 2.05
CA LYS A 22 -9.25 8.71 2.67
C LYS A 22 -8.97 8.78 4.17
N TRP A 23 -9.08 7.66 4.88
CA TRP A 23 -8.76 7.57 6.30
C TRP A 23 -7.29 7.90 6.57
N ARG A 24 -6.36 7.42 5.74
CA ARG A 24 -4.93 7.74 5.84
C ARG A 24 -4.62 9.22 5.66
N ILE A 25 -5.19 9.83 4.61
CA ILE A 25 -5.05 11.27 4.34
C ILE A 25 -5.61 12.11 5.50
N GLN A 26 -6.67 11.62 6.16
CA GLN A 26 -7.30 12.33 7.28
C GLN A 26 -6.55 12.18 8.62
N ASN A 27 -5.87 11.05 8.84
CA ASN A 27 -5.11 10.81 10.08
C ASN A 27 -3.70 11.38 10.04
N GLU A 28 -3.08 11.46 8.85
CA GLU A 28 -1.87 12.23 8.66
C GLU A 28 -2.26 13.71 8.47
N LEU A 29 -1.43 14.67 8.91
CA LEU A 29 -1.69 16.14 8.84
C LEU A 29 -1.76 16.71 7.40
N GLY A 30 -2.19 15.90 6.44
CA GLY A 30 -2.15 16.15 5.01
C GLY A 30 -0.77 15.91 4.43
N PHE A 31 -0.71 15.12 3.35
CA PHE A 31 0.49 15.11 2.50
C PHE A 31 0.57 16.43 1.73
N LYS A 32 1.66 17.18 1.90
CA LYS A 32 1.88 18.44 1.17
C LYS A 32 1.98 18.26 -0.35
N SER A 33 2.22 17.04 -0.82
CA SER A 33 2.26 16.71 -2.26
C SER A 33 1.80 15.27 -2.51
N PHE A 34 1.26 15.01 -3.71
CA PHE A 34 0.93 13.66 -4.17
C PHE A 34 2.13 12.71 -4.16
N GLU A 35 3.32 13.24 -4.48
CA GLU A 35 4.54 12.44 -4.49
C GLU A 35 4.94 12.03 -3.06
N SER A 36 4.76 12.92 -2.07
CA SER A 36 4.93 12.57 -0.65
C SER A 36 3.94 11.50 -0.22
N ALA A 37 2.67 11.62 -0.59
CA ALA A 37 1.65 10.60 -0.30
C ALA A 37 2.01 9.24 -0.90
N ARG A 38 2.47 9.23 -2.16
CA ARG A 38 2.84 8.03 -2.90
C ARG A 38 4.03 7.32 -2.24
N ARG A 39 5.06 8.07 -1.84
CA ARG A 39 6.23 7.53 -1.12
C ARG A 39 5.84 6.95 0.24
N THR A 40 4.99 7.63 1.00
CA THR A 40 4.50 7.12 2.29
C THR A 40 3.69 5.85 2.12
N LEU A 41 2.73 5.82 1.19
CA LEU A 41 1.92 4.63 0.91
C LEU A 41 2.81 3.44 0.47
N SER A 42 3.77 3.66 -0.42
CA SER A 42 4.71 2.63 -0.86
C SER A 42 5.59 2.14 0.29
N GLY A 43 6.07 3.03 1.16
CA GLY A 43 6.80 2.65 2.37
C GLY A 43 5.97 1.75 3.30
N ILE A 44 4.69 2.06 3.50
CA ILE A 44 3.81 1.20 4.30
C ILE A 44 3.54 -0.14 3.63
N GLU A 45 3.37 -0.21 2.31
CA GLU A 45 3.24 -1.47 1.59
C GLU A 45 4.48 -2.36 1.78
N VAL A 46 5.67 -1.78 1.68
CA VAL A 46 6.94 -2.48 1.93
C VAL A 46 7.00 -3.01 3.36
N VAL A 47 6.66 -2.19 4.36
CA VAL A 47 6.58 -2.64 5.77
C VAL A 47 5.54 -3.75 5.95
N HIS A 48 4.40 -3.68 5.25
CA HIS A 48 3.37 -4.71 5.29
C HIS A 48 3.85 -6.04 4.70
N MET A 49 4.53 -6.00 3.56
CA MET A 49 5.13 -7.17 2.91
C MET A 49 6.25 -7.79 3.77
N LEU A 50 7.04 -6.94 4.45
CA LEU A 50 8.04 -7.37 5.44
C LEU A 50 7.37 -8.06 6.64
N ARG A 51 6.34 -7.45 7.24
CA ARG A 51 5.59 -8.05 8.37
C ARG A 51 4.94 -9.38 8.03
N LYS A 52 4.51 -9.55 6.77
CA LYS A 52 3.93 -10.81 6.27
C LYS A 52 4.99 -11.86 5.90
N ASN A 53 6.28 -11.61 6.12
CA ASN A 53 7.39 -12.47 5.68
C ASN A 53 7.33 -12.83 4.18
N GLN A 54 6.70 -11.98 3.36
CA GLN A 54 6.59 -12.21 1.91
C GLN A 54 7.88 -11.86 1.17
N MET A 55 8.85 -11.24 1.86
CA MET A 55 10.14 -10.80 1.33
C MET A 55 11.32 -11.69 1.76
N VAL A 56 11.07 -12.95 2.13
CA VAL A 56 12.13 -13.92 2.48
C VAL A 56 12.89 -14.31 1.21
N ARG A 57 13.84 -13.47 0.79
CA ARG A 57 14.97 -13.89 -0.04
C ARG A 57 16.15 -14.13 0.92
N PRO A 58 16.73 -15.33 0.97
CA PRO A 58 17.87 -15.59 1.84
C PRO A 58 19.06 -14.72 1.41
N GLY A 59 19.59 -13.90 2.32
CA GLY A 59 20.84 -13.15 2.12
C GLY A 59 20.75 -11.62 1.91
N ILE A 60 19.57 -11.00 1.97
CA ILE A 60 19.44 -9.53 1.93
C ILE A 60 18.99 -9.02 3.31
N SER A 61 19.73 -8.07 3.90
CA SER A 61 19.32 -7.47 5.18
C SER A 61 17.99 -6.74 5.02
N MET A 62 17.12 -6.84 6.03
CA MET A 62 15.78 -6.21 6.02
C MET A 62 15.83 -4.73 5.64
N PHE A 63 16.83 -4.00 6.15
CA PHE A 63 17.02 -2.58 5.87
C PHE A 63 17.45 -2.32 4.41
N LYS A 64 18.24 -3.22 3.83
CA LYS A 64 18.69 -3.12 2.43
C LYS A 64 17.55 -3.40 1.45
N SER A 65 16.64 -4.32 1.78
CA SER A 65 15.41 -4.56 1.02
C SER A 65 14.45 -3.37 1.11
N PHE A 66 14.29 -2.79 2.30
CA PHE A 66 13.50 -1.58 2.50
C PHE A 66 14.05 -0.41 1.69
N CYS A 67 15.34 -0.09 1.79
CA CYS A 67 15.94 1.00 1.03
C CYS A 67 15.85 0.77 -0.49
N LYS A 68 16.03 -0.46 -1.00
CA LYS A 68 15.87 -0.74 -2.44
C LYS A 68 14.47 -0.43 -2.97
N LEU A 69 13.43 -0.71 -2.17
CA LEU A 69 12.04 -0.54 -2.59
C LEU A 69 11.50 0.86 -2.29
N ALA A 70 11.97 1.48 -1.22
CA ALA A 70 11.52 2.82 -0.80
C ALA A 70 12.30 3.96 -1.49
N VAL A 71 13.53 3.73 -1.98
CA VAL A 71 14.41 4.78 -2.51
C VAL A 71 14.51 4.78 -4.04
N CYS A 72 14.07 3.73 -4.74
CA CYS A 72 14.11 3.69 -6.21
C CYS A 72 12.69 3.69 -6.82
N ARG A 73 12.10 4.88 -6.94
CA ARG A 73 11.29 5.26 -8.11
C ARG A 73 11.15 6.77 -8.22
#